data_AF-B4U2Y7-F1
#
_entry.id   AF-B4U2Y7-F1
#
_cell.length_a   1.000
_cell.length_b   1.000
_cell.length_c   1.000
_cell.angle_alpha   90.00
_cell.angle_beta   90.00
_cell.angle_gamma   90.00
#
_symmetry.space_group_name_H-M   'P 1'
#
loop_
_entity.id
_entity.type
_entity.pdbx_description
1 polymer ?
#
loop_
_entity_poly.entity_id
_entity_poly.type
_entity_poly.pdbx_seq_one_letter_code
_entity_poly.pdbx_strand_id
1 'polypeptide(L)'
;MEQKHEKEMQLTLLDDVINLPVDKAQKHLEQLGFVVALLPVKPNKKWIHASLNEVVSMSPKPGKHKLGSLVKLYYVTVDVLEKSQAILDQETLKAVERNQKIADTIEAVKQIKFPFRKK
;
A
#
# COMPACT_ATOMS: atom_id res chain seq x y z
N MET A 1 -40.82 17.64 -1.15
CA MET A 1 -40.10 17.80 -2.43
C MET A 1 -38.90 18.76 -2.27
N GLU A 2 -39.01 19.84 -1.48
CA GLU A 2 -37.92 20.81 -1.25
C GLU A 2 -36.68 20.25 -0.53
N GLN A 3 -36.83 19.43 0.52
CA GLN A 3 -35.68 18.89 1.28
C GLN A 3 -34.74 17.97 0.47
N LYS A 4 -35.23 17.35 -0.61
CA LYS A 4 -34.38 16.55 -1.51
C LYS A 4 -33.53 17.46 -2.42
N HIS A 5 -34.11 18.55 -2.91
CA HIS A 5 -33.39 19.52 -3.74
C HIS A 5 -32.26 20.21 -2.98
N GLU A 6 -32.47 20.63 -1.73
CA GLU A 6 -31.40 21.26 -0.92
C GLU A 6 -30.24 20.30 -0.61
N LYS A 7 -30.54 19.01 -0.39
CA LYS A 7 -29.51 17.99 -0.16
C LYS A 7 -28.68 17.71 -1.40
N GLU A 8 -29.27 17.75 -2.59
CA GLU A 8 -28.57 17.56 -3.85
C GLU A 8 -27.69 18.76 -4.23
N MET A 9 -28.08 19.99 -3.85
CA MET A 9 -27.32 21.21 -4.10
C MET A 9 -25.99 21.31 -3.33
N GLN A 10 -25.74 20.43 -2.35
CA GLN A 10 -24.51 20.43 -1.54
C GLN A 10 -23.54 19.30 -1.89
N LEU A 11 -23.86 18.47 -2.89
CA LEU A 11 -23.02 17.34 -3.29
C LEU A 11 -22.11 17.73 -4.46
N THR A 12 -20.81 17.66 -4.22
CA THR A 12 -19.76 17.86 -5.21
C THR A 12 -19.16 16.51 -5.60
N LEU A 13 -18.74 16.37 -6.85
CA LEU A 13 -18.01 15.19 -7.31
C LEU A 13 -16.59 15.20 -6.72
N LEU A 14 -16.23 14.14 -6.02
CA LEU A 14 -14.87 13.84 -5.60
C LEU A 14 -14.18 13.04 -6.69
N ASP A 15 -13.18 13.66 -7.31
CA ASP A 15 -12.35 13.04 -8.34
C ASP A 15 -11.40 11.98 -7.76
N ASP A 16 -11.06 11.00 -8.59
CA ASP A 16 -9.99 10.06 -8.27
C ASP A 16 -8.62 10.73 -8.48
N VAL A 17 -7.81 10.73 -7.43
CA VAL A 17 -6.47 11.34 -7.42
C VAL A 17 -5.38 10.31 -7.08
N ILE A 18 -5.70 9.02 -7.14
CA ILE A 18 -4.70 7.95 -7.01
C ILE A 18 -3.68 8.05 -8.16
N ASN A 19 -2.43 7.69 -7.88
CA ASN A 19 -1.27 7.80 -8.77
C ASN A 19 -0.83 9.24 -9.10
N LEU A 20 -1.40 10.25 -8.44
CA LEU A 20 -0.92 11.63 -8.54
C LEU A 20 0.09 11.98 -7.44
N PRO A 21 0.98 12.95 -7.68
CA PRO A 21 1.77 13.57 -6.61
C PRO A 21 0.86 14.20 -5.57
N VAL A 22 1.16 13.95 -4.28
CA VAL A 22 0.33 14.34 -3.14
C VAL A 22 0.03 15.84 -3.11
N ASP A 23 1.00 16.69 -3.45
CA ASP A 23 0.81 18.15 -3.48
C ASP A 23 -0.21 18.58 -4.55
N LYS A 24 -0.16 17.94 -5.73
CA LYS A 24 -1.10 18.23 -6.82
C LYS A 24 -2.49 17.72 -6.48
N ALA A 25 -2.58 16.51 -5.93
CA ALA A 25 -3.83 15.90 -5.50
C ALA A 25 -4.52 16.72 -4.41
N GLN A 26 -3.76 17.16 -3.39
CA GLN A 26 -4.28 18.00 -2.31
C GLN A 26 -4.87 19.29 -2.87
N LYS A 27 -4.06 20.03 -3.66
CA LYS A 27 -4.48 21.31 -4.22
C LYS A 27 -5.73 21.18 -5.08
N HIS A 28 -5.82 20.14 -5.91
CA HIS A 28 -6.98 19.87 -6.76
C HIS A 28 -8.25 19.68 -5.93
N LEU A 29 -8.19 18.83 -4.90
CA LEU A 29 -9.36 18.55 -4.06
C LEU A 29 -9.78 19.73 -3.18
N GLU A 30 -8.82 20.51 -2.68
CA GLU A 30 -9.10 21.76 -1.95
C GLU A 30 -9.77 22.80 -2.86
N GLN A 31 -9.36 22.91 -4.12
CA GLN A 31 -10.00 23.78 -5.10
C GLN A 31 -11.45 23.36 -5.42
N LEU A 32 -11.77 22.06 -5.31
CA LEU A 32 -13.14 21.54 -5.39
C LEU A 32 -13.97 21.78 -4.11
N GLY A 33 -13.35 22.36 -3.07
CA GLY A 33 -14.01 22.69 -1.80
C GLY A 33 -14.01 21.54 -0.79
N PHE A 34 -13.16 20.53 -0.95
CA PHE A 34 -12.95 19.50 0.07
C PHE A 34 -11.87 19.90 1.08
N VAL A 35 -11.97 19.35 2.29
CA VAL A 35 -10.90 19.46 3.28
C VAL A 35 -10.00 18.24 3.13
N VAL A 36 -8.70 18.41 2.94
CA VAL A 36 -7.78 17.29 2.68
C VAL A 36 -6.88 17.03 3.88
N ALA A 37 -6.74 15.77 4.27
CA ALA A 37 -5.73 15.31 5.21
C ALA A 37 -4.74 14.37 4.51
N LEU A 38 -3.45 14.63 4.69
CA LEU A 38 -2.37 13.80 4.16
C LEU A 38 -1.88 12.83 5.22
N LEU A 39 -1.85 11.54 4.89
CA LEU A 39 -1.38 10.48 5.80
C LEU A 39 -0.35 9.59 5.09
N PRO A 40 0.88 9.46 5.62
CA PRO A 40 1.80 8.43 5.14
C PRO A 40 1.18 7.04 5.33
N VAL A 41 1.30 6.17 4.32
CA VAL A 41 0.89 4.77 4.49
C VAL A 41 1.81 4.03 5.45
N LYS A 42 1.32 2.92 6.01
CA LYS A 42 2.20 1.99 6.73
C LYS A 42 3.14 1.30 5.74
N PRO A 43 4.42 1.10 6.10
CA PRO A 43 5.36 0.33 5.30
C PRO A 43 4.82 -1.06 4.95
N ASN A 44 4.99 -1.46 3.69
CA ASN A 44 4.54 -2.73 3.15
C ASN A 44 5.26 -3.02 1.83
N LYS A 45 5.65 -4.27 1.59
CA LYS A 45 6.33 -4.70 0.36
C LYS A 45 5.63 -4.31 -0.94
N LYS A 46 4.30 -4.13 -0.94
CA LYS A 46 3.57 -3.69 -2.14
C LYS A 46 3.89 -2.26 -2.57
N TRP A 47 4.55 -1.46 -1.73
CA TRP A 47 4.90 -0.07 -2.01
C TRP A 47 6.28 0.10 -2.65
N ILE A 48 7.07 -0.96 -2.79
CA ILE A 48 8.45 -0.88 -3.31
C ILE A 48 8.51 -0.30 -4.72
N HIS A 49 7.44 -0.47 -5.51
CA HIS A 49 7.34 0.05 -6.88
C HIS A 49 6.52 1.34 -6.99
N ALA A 50 6.07 1.91 -5.87
CA ALA A 50 5.34 3.17 -5.87
C ALA A 50 6.32 4.35 -5.97
N SER A 51 5.88 5.45 -6.59
CA SER A 51 6.70 6.65 -6.68
C SER A 51 6.72 7.41 -5.35
N LEU A 52 7.82 8.13 -5.09
CA LEU A 52 7.91 9.01 -3.93
C LEU A 52 6.82 10.09 -4.00
N ASN A 53 6.17 10.36 -2.86
CA ASN A 53 5.08 11.33 -2.70
C ASN A 53 3.84 11.03 -3.56
N GLU A 54 3.68 9.80 -4.03
CA GLU A 54 2.51 9.37 -4.79
C GLU A 54 1.35 9.01 -3.87
N VAL A 55 0.13 9.44 -4.23
CA VAL A 55 -1.11 8.99 -3.59
C VAL A 55 -1.42 7.57 -4.03
N VAL A 56 -1.49 6.65 -3.08
CA VAL A 56 -1.75 5.22 -3.35
C VAL A 56 -3.13 4.77 -2.88
N SER A 57 -3.81 5.59 -2.08
CA SER A 57 -5.18 5.34 -1.65
C SER A 57 -5.85 6.62 -1.18
N MET A 58 -7.18 6.64 -1.22
CA MET A 58 -7.97 7.75 -0.70
C MET A 58 -9.24 7.25 0.02
N SER A 59 -9.76 8.07 0.93
CA SER A 59 -10.99 7.81 1.66
C SER A 59 -11.73 9.13 1.94
N PRO A 60 -13.01 9.28 1.54
CA PRO A 60 -13.87 8.29 0.90
C PRO A 60 -13.45 7.95 -0.54
N LYS A 61 -14.09 6.93 -1.13
CA LYS A 61 -13.90 6.59 -2.56
C LYS A 61 -14.45 7.72 -3.45
N PRO A 62 -13.95 7.87 -4.68
CA PRO A 62 -14.48 8.80 -5.66
C PRO A 62 -16.00 8.67 -5.82
N GLY A 63 -16.68 9.80 -6.03
CA GLY A 63 -18.14 9.85 -6.09
C GLY A 63 -18.72 11.16 -5.58
N LYS A 64 -20.05 11.24 -5.41
CA LYS A 64 -20.72 12.45 -4.91
C LYS A 64 -20.61 12.53 -3.39
N HIS A 65 -19.99 13.59 -2.89
CA HIS A 65 -19.83 13.84 -1.45
C HIS A 65 -20.20 15.27 -1.09
N LYS A 66 -20.54 15.50 0.17
CA LYS A 66 -20.89 16.83 0.63
C LYS A 66 -19.68 17.76 0.52
N LEU A 67 -19.86 18.97 0.00
CA LEU A 67 -18.83 19.99 0.01
C LEU A 67 -18.33 20.26 1.45
N GLY A 68 -17.03 20.49 1.61
CA GLY A 68 -16.36 20.63 2.91
C GLY A 68 -16.12 19.31 3.66
N SER A 69 -16.47 18.15 3.09
CA SER A 69 -16.14 16.86 3.68
C SER A 69 -14.62 16.64 3.74
N LEU A 70 -14.19 15.92 4.78
CA LEU A 70 -12.80 15.49 4.92
C LEU A 70 -12.48 14.32 3.98
N VAL A 71 -11.44 14.51 3.16
CA VAL A 71 -10.85 13.49 2.31
C VAL A 71 -9.45 13.18 2.81
N LYS A 72 -9.21 11.92 3.13
CA LYS A 72 -7.89 11.40 3.53
C LYS A 72 -7.16 10.89 2.29
N LEU A 73 -5.99 11.44 2.02
CA LEU A 73 -5.07 10.96 1.00
C LEU A 73 -3.94 10.19 1.67
N TYR A 74 -3.78 8.94 1.26
CA TYR A 74 -2.71 8.08 1.72
C TYR A 74 -1.59 8.07 0.69
N TYR A 75 -0.38 8.46 1.11
CA TYR A 75 0.74 8.65 0.20
C TYR A 75 2.02 7.97 0.69
N VAL A 76 2.96 7.79 -0.23
CA VAL A 76 4.23 7.12 0.01
C VAL A 76 5.32 8.15 0.32
N THR A 77 6.09 7.93 1.38
CA THR A 77 7.25 8.76 1.77
C THR A 77 8.55 7.97 1.62
N VAL A 78 9.69 8.65 1.77
CA VAL A 78 11.01 8.00 1.80
C VAL A 78 11.08 6.92 2.90
N ASP A 79 10.66 7.27 4.13
CA ASP A 79 10.63 6.34 5.27
C ASP A 79 9.78 5.09 4.99
N VAL A 80 8.66 5.25 4.29
CA VAL A 80 7.81 4.13 3.86
C VAL A 80 8.55 3.23 2.88
N LEU A 81 9.21 3.80 1.87
CA LEU A 81 9.95 3.02 0.87
C LEU A 81 11.10 2.25 1.50
N GLU A 82 11.93 2.90 2.32
CA GLU A 82 13.06 2.30 3.01
C GLU A 82 12.63 1.13 3.90
N LYS A 83 11.61 1.35 4.75
CA LYS A 83 11.09 0.28 5.62
C LYS A 83 10.41 -0.82 4.83
N SER A 84 9.78 -0.50 3.69
CA SER A 84 9.17 -1.51 2.82
C SER A 84 10.23 -2.40 2.15
N GLN A 85 11.36 -1.82 1.75
CA GLN A 85 12.50 -2.57 1.23
C GLN A 85 13.12 -3.46 2.31
N ALA A 86 13.33 -2.93 3.52
CA ALA A 86 13.87 -3.71 4.64
C ALA A 86 13.00 -4.92 5.00
N ILE A 87 11.66 -4.80 4.88
CA ILE A 87 10.73 -5.92 5.06
C ILE A 87 10.98 -7.01 4.00
N LEU A 88 11.14 -6.62 2.73
CA LEU A 88 11.42 -7.57 1.64
C LEU A 88 12.76 -8.26 1.84
N ASP A 89 13.81 -7.51 2.19
CA ASP A 89 15.15 -8.04 2.43
C ASP A 89 15.12 -9.05 3.59
N GLN A 90 14.40 -8.74 4.67
CA GLN A 90 14.25 -9.67 5.79
C GLN A 90 13.49 -10.96 5.40
N GLU A 91 12.48 -10.88 4.54
CA GLU A 91 11.77 -12.06 4.04
C GLU A 91 12.68 -12.93 3.15
N THR A 92 13.46 -12.30 2.26
CA THR A 92 14.37 -13.02 1.36
C THR A 92 15.50 -13.71 2.14
N LEU A 93 16.11 -13.03 3.11
CA LEU A 93 17.12 -13.62 3.99
C LEU A 93 16.59 -14.86 4.72
N LYS A 94 15.40 -14.75 5.33
CA LYS A 94 14.75 -15.90 6.00
C LYS A 94 14.45 -17.04 5.04
N ALA A 95 14.09 -16.75 3.80
CA ALA A 95 13.83 -17.78 2.79
C ALA A 95 15.12 -18.51 2.38
N VAL A 96 16.20 -17.77 2.15
CA VAL A 96 17.52 -18.33 1.82
C VAL A 96 18.05 -19.19 2.98
N GLU A 97 17.98 -18.70 4.21
CA GLU A 97 18.38 -19.46 5.41
C GLU A 97 17.61 -20.77 5.55
N ARG A 98 16.30 -20.76 5.28
CA ARG A 98 15.47 -21.97 5.30
C ARG A 98 15.91 -22.95 4.22
N ASN A 99 16.15 -22.48 3.00
CA ASN A 99 16.58 -23.32 1.90
C ASN A 99 17.95 -23.96 2.17
N GLN A 100 18.88 -23.21 2.75
CA GLN A 100 20.20 -23.74 3.13
C GLN A 100 20.06 -24.83 4.19
N LYS A 101 19.27 -24.59 5.26
CA LYS A 101 19.03 -25.61 6.30
C LYS A 101 18.42 -26.89 5.74
N ILE A 102 17.52 -26.78 4.77
CA ILE A 102 16.92 -27.94 4.08
C ILE A 102 17.97 -28.68 3.25
N ALA A 103 18.82 -27.96 2.52
CA ALA A 103 19.90 -28.58 1.74
C ALA A 103 20.88 -29.33 2.65
N ASP A 104 21.32 -28.71 3.75
CA ASP A 104 22.24 -29.30 4.72
C ASP A 104 21.64 -30.56 5.37
N THR A 105 20.34 -30.56 5.68
CA THR A 105 19.67 -31.75 6.22
C THR A 105 19.56 -32.87 5.19
N ILE A 106 19.26 -32.56 3.92
CA ILE A 106 19.25 -33.57 2.85
C ILE A 106 20.64 -34.16 2.65
N GLU A 107 21.68 -33.33 2.68
CA GLU A 107 23.07 -33.77 2.52
C GLU A 107 23.51 -34.66 3.70
N ALA A 108 23.21 -34.26 4.93
CA ALA A 108 23.46 -35.07 6.12
C ALA A 108 22.79 -36.46 6.03
N VAL A 109 21.54 -36.52 5.55
CA VAL A 109 20.82 -37.79 5.35
C VAL A 109 21.43 -38.63 4.21
N LYS A 110 21.94 -38.02 3.13
CA LYS A 110 22.64 -38.75 2.06
C LYS A 110 23.95 -39.39 2.54
N GLN A 111 24.66 -38.74 3.47
CA GLN A 111 25.89 -39.29 4.03
C GLN A 111 25.62 -40.50 4.95
N ILE A 112 24.43 -40.59 5.54
CA ILE A 112 23.96 -41.78 6.24
C ILE A 112 23.50 -42.79 5.18
N LYS A 113 24.45 -43.55 4.59
CA LYS A 113 24.17 -44.64 3.65
C LYS A 113 23.04 -45.54 4.18
N PHE A 114 21.86 -45.44 3.58
CA PHE A 114 20.72 -46.31 3.90
C PHE A 114 21.02 -47.75 3.47
N PRO A 115 20.98 -48.75 4.37
CA PRO A 115 21.18 -50.15 4.03
C PRO A 115 19.86 -50.76 3.52
N PHE A 116 19.29 -50.24 2.43
CA PHE A 116 18.16 -50.92 1.78
C PHE A 116 18.69 -51.98 0.80
N ARG A 117 18.96 -53.17 1.37
CA ARG A 117 19.14 -54.42 0.65
C ARG A 117 17.85 -54.72 -0.12
N LYS A 118 17.91 -54.73 -1.46
CA LYS A 118 16.87 -55.32 -2.32
C LYS A 118 16.78 -56.82 -2.02
N LYS A 119 15.57 -57.31 -1.80
CA LYS A 119 15.21 -58.73 -1.90
C LYS A 119 14.11 -58.84 -2.94
#